data_AF-A0A9P6CRG3-F1
#
_entry.id   AF-A0A9P6CRG3-F1
#
_cell.length_a   1.000
_cell.length_b   1.000
_cell.length_c   1.000
_cell.angle_alpha   90.00
_cell.angle_beta   90.00
_cell.angle_gamma   90.00
#
_symmetry.space_group_name_H-M   'P 1'
#
loop_
_entity.id
_entity.type
_entity.pdbx_description
1 polymer ?
#
loop_
_entity_poly.entity_id
_entity_poly.type
_entity_poly.pdbx_seq_one_letter_code
_entity_poly.pdbx_strand_id
1 'polypeptide(L)'
;EAMESLSKTDLAYLLGESGTTTPISSSDPFIASHTQAIPLEPTPLSATSIIPVTQNEKVLVAALRELQEENVKLRQHAVNLQATNVLNEIYCNKLRFQLAYKEETKKKKTQKGKLVGDGLPRMLTGDAFYERVIEFTKWQKEQEQLKADRRDEAEGYKAKVDAWKEGEKLRIAANKARSAKYRTALENW
;
A
#
# COMPACT_ATOMS: atom_id res chain seq x y z
N GLU A 1 19.65 -33.74 -8.86
CA GLU A 1 18.31 -33.92 -9.47
C GLU A 1 17.30 -32.81 -9.18
N ALA A 2 16.80 -32.60 -7.95
CA ALA A 2 15.75 -31.58 -7.72
C ALA A 2 16.18 -30.13 -8.03
N MET A 3 17.39 -29.72 -7.62
CA MET A 3 17.91 -28.36 -7.91
C MET A 3 18.15 -28.13 -9.41
N GLU A 4 18.65 -29.14 -10.13
CA GLU A 4 18.84 -29.06 -11.59
C GLU A 4 17.50 -29.01 -12.34
N SER A 5 16.47 -29.68 -11.83
CA SER A 5 15.11 -29.59 -12.40
C SER A 5 14.51 -28.18 -12.25
N LEU A 6 14.80 -27.50 -11.14
CA LEU A 6 14.36 -26.12 -10.88
C LEU A 6 15.04 -25.09 -11.79
N SER A 7 16.31 -25.30 -12.16
CA SER A 7 17.05 -24.44 -13.10
C SER A 7 16.42 -24.38 -14.49
N LYS A 8 15.58 -25.36 -14.85
CA LYS A 8 14.90 -25.47 -16.15
C LYS A 8 13.48 -24.90 -16.14
N THR A 9 13.06 -24.30 -15.03
CA THR A 9 11.72 -23.70 -14.87
C THR A 9 11.82 -22.18 -14.77
N ASP A 10 10.70 -21.46 -14.92
CA ASP A 10 10.62 -20.01 -14.71
C ASP A 10 10.99 -19.57 -13.27
N LEU A 11 11.24 -20.52 -12.37
CA LEU A 11 11.73 -20.28 -11.00
C LEU A 11 13.26 -20.32 -10.89
N ALA A 12 13.98 -20.45 -12.00
CA ALA A 12 15.45 -20.47 -12.05
C ALA A 12 16.08 -19.21 -11.41
N TYR A 13 15.37 -18.08 -11.38
CA TYR A 13 15.83 -16.84 -10.73
C TYR A 13 16.07 -16.98 -9.22
N LEU A 14 15.50 -18.01 -8.58
CA LEU A 14 15.69 -18.30 -7.16
C LEU A 14 17.00 -19.04 -6.86
N LEU A 15 17.64 -19.64 -7.86
CA LEU A 15 18.84 -20.47 -7.72
C LEU A 15 20.16 -19.69 -7.67
N GLY A 16 20.15 -18.37 -7.91
CA GLY A 16 21.27 -17.48 -7.55
C GLY A 16 22.63 -17.79 -8.19
N GLU A 17 22.70 -18.59 -9.25
CA GLU A 17 24.00 -18.97 -9.87
C GLU A 17 24.45 -18.06 -11.01
N SER A 18 23.61 -17.16 -11.53
CA SER A 18 24.01 -16.16 -12.54
C SER A 18 24.00 -14.73 -11.99
N GLY A 19 24.95 -14.41 -11.11
CA GLY A 19 25.62 -13.10 -11.01
C GLY A 19 24.85 -11.78 -10.86
N THR A 20 23.52 -11.70 -10.84
CA THR A 20 22.80 -10.40 -10.86
C THR A 20 21.60 -10.26 -9.92
N THR A 21 21.28 -11.23 -9.06
CA THR A 21 20.19 -11.06 -8.08
C THR A 21 20.63 -11.41 -6.68
N THR A 22 20.93 -10.38 -5.89
CA THR A 22 20.95 -10.48 -4.42
C THR A 22 19.63 -11.10 -3.92
N PRO A 23 19.66 -11.90 -2.84
CA PRO A 23 18.44 -12.41 -2.22
C PRO A 23 17.53 -11.23 -1.88
N ILE A 24 16.26 -11.32 -2.31
CA ILE A 24 15.26 -10.27 -2.18
C ILE A 24 15.21 -9.84 -0.70
N SER A 25 15.65 -8.61 -0.44
CA SER A 25 15.55 -7.98 0.86
C SER A 25 14.12 -7.48 1.07
N SER A 26 13.68 -7.37 2.33
CA SER A 26 12.38 -6.77 2.67
C SER A 26 12.28 -5.29 2.28
N SER A 27 13.31 -4.70 1.69
CA SER A 27 13.37 -3.37 1.07
C SER A 27 13.11 -3.36 -0.43
N ASP A 28 13.19 -4.51 -1.12
CA ASP A 28 13.19 -4.53 -2.58
C ASP A 28 11.76 -4.44 -3.14
N PRO A 29 11.53 -3.66 -4.22
CA PRO A 29 10.20 -3.55 -4.81
C PRO A 29 9.73 -4.95 -5.26
N PHE A 30 8.44 -5.22 -5.06
CA PHE A 30 7.86 -6.47 -5.55
C PHE A 30 8.07 -6.54 -7.07
N ILE A 31 8.42 -7.71 -7.60
CA ILE A 31 8.62 -7.89 -9.04
C ILE A 31 7.34 -7.43 -9.73
N ALA A 32 7.43 -6.39 -10.55
CA ALA A 32 6.30 -5.84 -11.27
C ALA A 32 5.80 -6.91 -12.25
N SER A 33 4.75 -7.65 -11.86
CA SER A 33 4.07 -8.55 -12.77
C SER A 33 3.46 -7.70 -13.89
N HIS A 34 4.10 -7.71 -15.05
CA HIS A 34 3.57 -7.10 -16.27
C HIS A 34 2.33 -7.89 -16.68
N THR A 35 1.18 -7.45 -16.21
CA THR A 35 -0.10 -7.95 -16.69
C THR A 35 -0.40 -7.17 -17.95
N GLN A 36 -0.23 -7.80 -19.11
CA GLN A 36 -0.76 -7.23 -20.35
C GLN A 36 -2.27 -7.03 -20.16
N ALA A 37 -2.73 -5.79 -20.31
CA ALA A 37 -4.15 -5.51 -20.36
C ALA A 37 -4.71 -6.32 -21.54
N ILE A 38 -5.66 -7.22 -21.27
CA ILE A 38 -6.37 -7.92 -22.35
C ILE A 38 -7.04 -6.80 -23.15
N PRO A 39 -6.68 -6.60 -24.43
CA PRO A 39 -7.31 -5.58 -25.24
C PRO A 39 -8.82 -5.81 -25.19
N LEU A 40 -9.57 -4.75 -24.88
CA LEU A 40 -11.01 -4.74 -25.04
C LEU A 40 -11.32 -4.66 -26.54
N GLU A 41 -10.88 -5.67 -27.29
CA GLU A 41 -11.31 -5.87 -28.66
C GLU A 41 -12.83 -5.96 -28.61
N PRO A 42 -13.56 -5.10 -29.35
CA PRO A 42 -14.99 -5.25 -29.48
C PRO A 42 -15.20 -6.66 -30.00
N THR A 43 -15.80 -7.53 -29.19
CA THR A 43 -16.33 -8.81 -29.66
C THR A 43 -17.04 -8.50 -30.97
N PRO A 44 -16.67 -9.13 -32.10
CA PRO A 44 -17.43 -8.96 -33.32
C PRO A 44 -18.78 -9.64 -33.08
N LEU A 45 -19.69 -8.92 -32.41
CA LEU A 45 -21.09 -9.27 -32.17
C LEU A 45 -21.78 -9.65 -33.49
N SER A 46 -21.24 -9.16 -34.61
CA SER A 46 -21.66 -9.47 -35.97
C SER A 46 -21.44 -10.93 -36.39
N ALA A 47 -20.46 -11.66 -35.85
CA ALA A 47 -20.13 -13.00 -36.35
C ALA A 47 -21.10 -14.09 -35.85
N THR A 48 -21.63 -13.97 -34.62
CA THR A 48 -22.58 -14.92 -34.03
C THR A 48 -24.04 -14.67 -34.40
N SER A 49 -24.37 -13.49 -34.92
CA SER A 49 -25.71 -13.14 -35.43
C SER A 49 -25.95 -13.58 -36.88
N ILE A 50 -24.96 -14.19 -37.53
CA ILE A 50 -25.09 -14.70 -38.89
C ILE A 50 -26.03 -15.91 -38.87
N ILE A 51 -27.06 -15.89 -39.71
CA ILE A 51 -27.94 -17.04 -39.94
C ILE A 51 -27.21 -17.97 -40.93
N PRO A 52 -26.75 -19.16 -40.50
CA PRO A 52 -25.99 -20.03 -41.37
C PRO A 52 -26.92 -20.67 -42.41
N VAL A 53 -26.57 -20.54 -43.69
CA VAL A 53 -27.32 -21.08 -44.83
C VAL A 53 -26.73 -22.43 -45.25
N THR A 54 -25.40 -22.58 -45.20
CA THR A 54 -24.72 -23.82 -45.59
C THR A 54 -24.37 -24.72 -44.38
N GLN A 55 -24.19 -26.02 -44.62
CA GLN A 55 -23.82 -26.97 -43.56
C GLN A 55 -22.45 -26.65 -42.94
N ASN A 56 -21.51 -26.16 -43.75
CA ASN A 56 -20.18 -25.77 -43.29
C ASN A 56 -20.23 -24.53 -42.38
N GLU A 57 -21.08 -23.55 -42.71
CA GLU A 57 -21.32 -22.39 -41.85
C GLU A 57 -21.88 -22.79 -40.48
N LYS A 58 -22.78 -23.78 -40.42
CA LYS A 58 -23.30 -24.27 -39.13
C LYS A 58 -22.19 -24.83 -38.23
N VAL A 59 -21.26 -25.59 -38.81
CA VAL A 59 -20.11 -26.16 -38.08
C VAL A 59 -19.17 -25.05 -37.62
N LEU A 60 -18.87 -24.08 -38.48
CA LEU A 60 -18.00 -22.94 -38.14
C LEU A 60 -18.60 -22.05 -37.06
N VAL A 61 -19.90 -21.75 -37.12
CA VAL A 61 -20.60 -20.96 -36.09
C VAL A 61 -20.62 -21.69 -34.75
N ALA A 62 -20.78 -23.03 -34.74
CA ALA A 62 -20.68 -23.82 -33.52
C ALA A 62 -19.28 -23.75 -32.90
N ALA A 63 -18.23 -23.98 -33.69
CA ALA A 63 -16.84 -23.86 -33.23
C ALA A 63 -16.49 -22.46 -32.74
N LEU A 64 -16.99 -21.41 -33.41
CA LEU A 64 -16.82 -20.02 -32.97
C LEU A 64 -17.47 -19.75 -31.61
N ARG A 65 -18.66 -20.30 -31.36
CA ARG A 65 -19.33 -20.16 -30.05
C ARG A 65 -18.54 -20.84 -28.94
N GLU A 66 -18.08 -22.07 -29.16
CA GLU A 66 -17.26 -22.81 -28.20
C GLU A 66 -15.97 -22.05 -27.86
N LEU A 67 -15.23 -21.59 -28.88
CA LEU A 67 -14.02 -20.79 -28.68
C LEU A 67 -14.31 -19.47 -27.96
N GLN A 68 -15.45 -18.84 -28.23
CA GLN A 68 -15.84 -17.60 -27.56
C GLN A 68 -16.15 -17.85 -26.07
N GLU A 69 -16.85 -18.93 -25.73
CA GLU A 69 -17.09 -19.34 -24.35
C GLU A 69 -15.80 -19.65 -23.59
N GLU A 70 -14.87 -20.37 -24.21
CA GLU A 70 -13.54 -20.64 -23.64
C GLU A 70 -12.75 -19.35 -23.42
N ASN A 71 -12.75 -18.43 -24.39
CA ASN A 71 -12.11 -17.13 -24.25
C ASN A 71 -12.71 -16.32 -23.10
N VAL A 72 -14.04 -16.33 -22.93
CA VAL A 72 -14.70 -15.65 -21.80
C VAL A 72 -14.23 -16.25 -20.46
N LYS A 73 -14.15 -17.58 -20.36
CA LYS A 73 -13.64 -18.27 -19.15
C LYS A 73 -12.19 -17.88 -18.85
N LEU A 74 -11.32 -17.90 -19.87
CA LEU A 74 -9.91 -17.53 -19.72
C LEU A 74 -9.75 -16.06 -19.30
N ARG A 75 -10.55 -15.16 -19.88
CA ARG A 75 -10.58 -13.73 -19.50
C ARG A 75 -10.99 -13.56 -18.04
N GLN A 76 -12.05 -14.24 -17.62
CA GLN A 76 -12.51 -14.18 -16.22
C GLN A 76 -11.43 -14.72 -15.27
N HIS A 77 -10.76 -15.81 -15.63
CA HIS A 77 -9.65 -16.35 -14.87
C HIS A 77 -8.49 -15.36 -14.76
N ALA A 78 -8.11 -14.70 -15.86
CA ALA A 78 -7.06 -13.69 -15.87
C ALA A 78 -7.40 -12.48 -14.99
N VAL A 79 -8.65 -11.99 -15.04
CA VAL A 79 -9.12 -10.91 -14.17
C VAL A 79 -9.03 -11.32 -12.70
N ASN A 80 -9.43 -12.54 -12.36
CA ASN A 80 -9.31 -13.06 -11.00
C ASN A 80 -7.85 -13.09 -10.53
N LEU A 81 -6.93 -13.53 -11.39
CA LEU A 81 -5.49 -13.58 -11.09
C LEU A 81 -4.91 -12.16 -10.90
N GLN A 82 -5.31 -11.20 -11.72
CA GLN A 82 -4.93 -9.80 -11.56
C GLN A 82 -5.44 -9.23 -10.23
N ALA A 83 -6.70 -9.49 -9.89
CA ALA A 83 -7.30 -9.03 -8.64
C ALA A 83 -6.59 -9.63 -7.41
N THR A 84 -6.28 -10.92 -7.42
CA THR A 84 -5.55 -11.56 -6.31
C THR A 84 -4.13 -11.04 -6.18
N ASN A 85 -3.42 -10.78 -7.29
CA ASN A 85 -2.09 -10.17 -7.25
C ASN A 85 -2.10 -8.77 -6.64
N VAL A 86 -3.05 -7.92 -7.03
CA VAL A 86 -3.20 -6.57 -6.43
C VAL A 86 -3.49 -6.67 -4.93
N LEU A 87 -4.38 -7.57 -4.52
CA LEU A 87 -4.67 -7.78 -3.09
C LEU A 87 -3.44 -8.28 -2.32
N ASN A 88 -2.68 -9.21 -2.90
CA ASN A 88 -1.45 -9.73 -2.32
C ASN A 88 -0.39 -8.62 -2.18
N GLU A 89 -0.25 -7.76 -3.17
CA GLU A 89 0.67 -6.61 -3.12
C GLU A 89 0.31 -5.68 -1.96
N ILE A 90 -0.96 -5.29 -1.83
CA ILE A 90 -1.44 -4.44 -0.75
C ILE A 90 -1.19 -5.10 0.62
N TYR A 91 -1.48 -6.40 0.74
CA TYR A 91 -1.25 -7.14 1.97
C TYR A 91 0.23 -7.20 2.34
N CYS A 92 1.10 -7.56 1.39
CA CYS A 92 2.55 -7.62 1.59
C CYS A 92 3.11 -6.25 1.96
N ASN A 93 2.68 -5.18 1.32
CA ASN A 93 3.08 -3.81 1.66
C ASN A 93 2.68 -3.47 3.10
N LYS A 94 1.44 -3.75 3.50
CA LYS A 94 0.98 -3.55 4.88
C LYS A 94 1.83 -4.33 5.87
N LEU A 95 2.15 -5.59 5.58
CA LEU A 95 2.97 -6.43 6.44
C LEU A 95 4.40 -5.87 6.56
N ARG A 96 5.01 -5.42 5.46
CA ARG A 96 6.34 -4.78 5.44
C ARG A 96 6.36 -3.55 6.34
N PHE A 97 5.37 -2.67 6.25
CA PHE A 97 5.28 -1.50 7.13
C PHE A 97 5.13 -1.88 8.60
N GLN A 98 4.30 -2.87 8.91
CA GLN A 98 4.14 -3.35 10.29
C GLN A 98 5.45 -3.94 10.84
N LEU A 99 6.19 -4.68 10.02
CA LEU A 99 7.46 -5.27 10.40
C LEU A 99 8.53 -4.19 10.62
N ALA A 100 8.66 -3.26 9.67
CA ALA A 100 9.57 -2.12 9.80
C ALA A 100 9.26 -1.28 11.05
N TYR A 101 7.98 -1.00 11.33
CA TYR A 101 7.58 -0.31 12.55
C TYR A 101 7.95 -1.10 13.82
N LYS A 102 7.72 -2.42 13.84
CA LYS A 102 8.11 -3.27 14.97
C LYS A 102 9.63 -3.30 15.18
N GLU A 103 10.41 -3.35 14.11
CA GLU A 103 11.87 -3.33 14.17
C GLU A 103 12.40 -1.99 14.66
N GLU A 104 11.88 -0.87 14.13
CA GLU A 104 12.24 0.45 14.61
C GLU A 104 11.86 0.68 16.07
N THR A 105 10.66 0.27 16.47
CA THR A 105 10.20 0.43 17.86
C THR A 105 11.03 -0.42 18.81
N LYS A 106 11.45 -1.63 18.41
CA LYS A 106 12.41 -2.43 19.17
C LYS A 106 13.76 -1.73 19.29
N LYS A 107 14.33 -1.22 18.19
CA LYS A 107 15.60 -0.44 18.19
C LYS A 107 15.53 0.80 19.08
N LYS A 108 14.44 1.56 18.99
CA LYS A 108 14.19 2.76 19.80
C LYS A 108 14.04 2.42 21.29
N LYS A 109 13.43 1.27 21.63
CA LYS A 109 13.31 0.81 23.03
C LYS A 109 14.67 0.46 23.65
N THR A 110 15.59 -0.13 22.90
CA THR A 110 16.93 -0.47 23.42
C THR A 110 17.80 0.77 23.68
N GLN A 111 17.60 1.86 22.93
CA GLN A 111 18.37 3.10 23.08
C GLN A 111 17.81 4.07 24.13
N LYS A 112 16.54 3.97 24.49
CA LYS A 112 15.90 4.94 25.40
C LYS A 112 16.45 4.77 26.83
N GLY A 113 17.20 5.77 27.31
CA GLY A 113 17.71 5.82 28.68
C GLY A 113 19.07 5.16 28.91
N LYS A 114 19.76 4.68 27.86
CA LYS A 114 21.12 4.13 27.98
C LYS A 114 22.15 5.16 27.53
N LEU A 115 23.20 5.33 28.34
CA LEU A 115 24.36 6.19 28.02
C LEU A 115 25.12 5.69 26.78
N VAL A 116 25.20 4.37 26.61
CA VAL A 116 25.82 3.68 25.46
C VAL A 116 24.85 2.61 24.98
N GLY A 117 24.40 2.70 23.73
CA GLY A 117 23.35 1.85 23.16
C GLY A 117 23.78 0.42 22.80
N ASP A 118 25.08 0.15 22.87
CA ASP A 118 25.74 -1.03 22.30
C ASP A 118 25.57 -2.29 23.17
N GLY A 119 25.18 -2.12 24.44
CA GLY A 119 24.93 -3.23 25.38
C GLY A 119 26.18 -3.94 25.89
N LEU A 120 27.38 -3.53 25.48
CA LEU A 120 28.65 -4.09 25.96
C LEU A 120 29.11 -3.40 27.26
N PRO A 121 29.67 -4.15 28.23
CA PRO A 121 30.37 -3.55 29.37
C PRO A 121 31.61 -2.81 28.85
N ARG A 122 31.68 -1.50 29.07
CA ARG A 122 32.90 -0.71 28.86
C ARG A 122 33.50 -0.33 30.20
N MET A 123 34.81 -0.51 30.32
CA MET A 123 35.56 0.04 31.44
C MET A 123 35.69 1.55 31.20
N LEU A 124 34.86 2.32 31.90
CA LEU A 124 34.82 3.76 31.77
C LEU A 124 35.64 4.36 32.94
N THR A 125 36.84 4.85 32.63
CA THR A 125 37.67 5.64 33.56
C THR A 125 36.98 6.98 33.84
N GLY A 126 37.09 7.44 35.10
CA GLY A 126 36.16 8.38 35.75
C GLY A 126 35.82 9.68 34.99
N ASP A 127 36.79 10.31 34.33
CA ASP A 127 36.58 11.64 33.73
C ASP A 127 35.80 11.59 32.42
N ALA A 128 36.18 10.70 31.50
CA ALA A 128 35.48 10.52 30.22
C ALA A 128 34.04 10.00 30.42
N PHE A 129 33.80 9.23 31.47
CA PHE A 129 32.46 8.81 31.87
C PHE A 129 31.60 10.00 32.30
N TYR A 130 32.16 10.84 33.17
CA TYR A 130 31.47 11.96 33.78
C TYR A 130 31.04 12.99 32.72
N GLU A 131 31.94 13.33 31.79
CA GLU A 131 31.61 14.20 30.65
C GLU A 131 30.46 13.62 29.81
N ARG A 132 30.52 12.33 29.50
CA ARG A 132 29.46 11.65 28.72
C ARG A 132 28.12 11.67 29.44
N VAL A 133 28.10 11.48 30.76
CA VAL A 133 26.89 11.57 31.57
C VAL A 133 26.33 12.99 31.54
N ILE A 134 27.16 14.02 31.64
CA ILE A 134 26.71 15.42 31.55
C ILE A 134 26.05 15.67 30.18
N GLU A 135 26.71 15.29 29.09
CA GLU A 135 26.17 15.45 27.73
C GLU A 135 24.84 14.72 27.57
N PHE A 136 24.75 13.47 28.04
CA PHE A 136 23.52 12.69 27.98
C PHE A 136 22.40 13.31 28.79
N THR A 137 22.70 13.84 29.98
CA THR A 137 21.70 14.50 30.84
C THR A 137 21.20 15.81 30.21
N LYS A 138 22.08 16.59 29.58
CA LYS A 138 21.70 17.79 28.81
C LYS A 138 20.82 17.41 27.63
N TRP A 139 21.23 16.43 26.84
CA TRP A 139 20.46 15.91 25.71
C TRP A 139 19.07 15.42 26.15
N GLN A 140 18.95 14.69 27.26
CA GLN A 140 17.65 14.26 27.78
C GLN A 140 16.73 15.42 28.12
N LYS A 141 17.25 16.47 28.78
CA LYS A 141 16.48 17.67 29.11
C LYS A 141 16.00 18.40 27.85
N GLU A 142 16.87 18.58 26.86
CA GLU A 142 16.50 19.18 25.58
C GLU A 142 15.41 18.37 24.85
N GLN A 143 15.52 17.04 24.85
CA GLN A 143 14.51 16.17 24.23
C GLN A 143 13.16 16.17 24.98
N GLU A 144 13.16 16.43 26.29
CA GLU A 144 11.93 16.61 27.05
C GLU A 144 11.27 17.95 26.74
N GLN A 145 12.04 19.03 26.66
CA GLN A 145 11.54 20.35 26.26
C GLN A 145 10.93 20.30 24.85
N LEU A 146 11.66 19.76 23.87
CA LEU A 146 11.14 19.59 22.50
C LEU A 146 9.89 18.70 22.41
N LYS A 147 9.64 17.82 23.39
CA LYS A 147 8.39 17.05 23.46
C LYS A 147 7.27 17.85 24.10
N ALA A 148 7.56 18.67 25.10
CA ALA A 148 6.61 19.59 25.71
C ALA A 148 6.15 20.61 24.66
N ASP A 149 7.09 21.28 23.98
CA ASP A 149 6.78 22.27 22.94
C ASP A 149 5.87 21.69 21.85
N ARG A 150 6.19 20.48 21.37
CA ARG A 150 5.35 19.79 20.36
C ARG A 150 3.96 19.43 20.88
N ARG A 151 3.80 19.14 22.17
CA ARG A 151 2.48 18.88 22.76
C ARG A 151 1.67 20.16 22.82
N ASP A 152 2.28 21.24 23.28
CA ASP A 152 1.64 22.55 23.39
C ASP A 152 1.20 23.06 22.00
N GLU A 153 2.05 22.91 20.97
CA GLU A 153 1.70 23.20 19.58
C GLU A 153 0.52 22.35 19.08
N ALA A 154 0.53 21.04 19.36
CA ALA A 154 -0.53 20.13 18.94
C ALA A 154 -1.86 20.44 19.64
N GLU A 155 -1.83 20.80 20.92
CA GLU A 155 -3.00 21.22 21.69
C GLU A 155 -3.56 22.55 21.16
N GLY A 156 -2.70 23.52 20.89
CA GLY A 156 -3.09 24.79 20.27
C GLY A 156 -3.71 24.61 18.88
N TYR A 157 -3.13 23.73 18.05
CA TYR A 157 -3.71 23.39 16.74
C TYR A 157 -5.08 22.72 16.89
N LYS A 158 -5.21 21.74 17.78
CA LYS A 158 -6.47 21.03 18.04
C LYS A 158 -7.57 22.01 18.47
N ALA A 159 -7.27 22.93 19.39
CA ALA A 159 -8.22 23.94 19.84
C ALA A 159 -8.72 24.82 18.69
N LYS A 160 -7.83 25.27 17.79
CA LYS A 160 -8.20 26.05 16.60
C LYS A 160 -9.08 25.25 15.64
N VAL A 161 -8.75 23.99 15.41
CA VAL A 161 -9.53 23.09 14.55
C VAL A 161 -10.93 22.86 15.12
N ASP A 162 -11.04 22.63 16.42
CA ASP A 162 -12.34 22.41 17.06
C ASP A 162 -13.21 23.67 17.04
N ALA A 163 -12.63 24.85 17.29
CA ALA A 163 -13.32 26.13 17.12
C ALA A 163 -13.80 26.35 15.67
N TRP A 164 -12.97 26.02 14.68
CA TRP A 164 -13.35 26.10 13.27
C TRP A 164 -14.51 25.15 12.93
N LYS A 165 -14.50 23.92 13.43
CA LYS A 165 -15.59 22.94 13.20
C LYS A 165 -16.93 23.43 13.74
N GLU A 166 -16.95 24.04 14.92
CA GLU A 166 -18.19 24.60 15.49
C GLU A 166 -18.71 25.77 14.65
N GLY A 167 -17.82 26.66 14.21
CA GLY A 167 -18.19 27.73 13.27
C GLY A 167 -18.72 27.20 11.94
N GLU A 168 -18.13 26.13 11.42
CA GLU A 168 -18.53 25.51 10.17
C GLU A 168 -19.93 24.89 10.26
N LYS A 169 -20.25 24.20 11.37
CA LYS A 169 -21.59 23.67 11.63
C LYS A 169 -22.65 24.77 11.60
N LEU A 170 -22.38 25.90 12.26
CA LEU A 170 -23.28 27.06 12.27
C LEU A 170 -23.46 27.64 10.86
N ARG A 171 -22.37 27.79 10.10
CA ARG A 171 -22.40 28.27 8.72
C ARG A 171 -23.23 27.37 7.80
N ILE A 172 -23.04 26.06 7.89
CA ILE A 172 -23.79 25.07 7.11
C ILE A 172 -25.29 25.16 7.44
N ALA A 173 -25.63 25.25 8.72
CA ALA A 173 -27.03 25.37 9.16
C ALA A 173 -27.69 26.66 8.63
N ALA A 174 -26.99 27.80 8.70
CA ALA A 174 -27.47 29.07 8.18
C ALA A 174 -27.66 29.03 6.65
N ASN A 175 -26.69 28.47 5.92
CA ASN A 175 -26.79 28.31 4.47
C ASN A 175 -27.95 27.38 4.09
N LYS A 176 -28.15 26.27 4.80
CA LYS A 176 -29.29 25.37 4.59
C LYS A 176 -30.62 26.11 4.77
N ALA A 177 -30.75 26.92 5.81
CA ALA A 177 -31.95 27.73 6.04
C ALA A 177 -32.16 28.77 4.92
N ARG A 178 -31.09 29.41 4.44
CA ARG A 178 -31.16 30.35 3.32
C ARG A 178 -31.59 29.67 2.03
N SER A 179 -31.00 28.53 1.70
CA SER A 179 -31.38 27.73 0.52
C SER A 179 -32.83 27.23 0.61
N ALA A 180 -33.30 26.86 1.80
CA ALA A 180 -34.70 26.48 2.00
C ALA A 180 -35.66 27.63 1.69
N LYS A 181 -35.40 28.83 2.25
CA LYS A 181 -36.17 30.05 1.96
C LYS A 181 -36.18 30.40 0.45
N TYR A 182 -35.05 30.21 -0.21
CA TYR A 182 -34.94 30.45 -1.65
C TYR A 182 -35.78 29.45 -2.46
N ARG A 183 -35.74 28.16 -2.11
CA ARG A 183 -36.58 27.13 -2.75
C ARG A 183 -38.06 27.42 -2.59
N THR A 184 -38.51 27.78 -1.39
CA THR A 184 -39.91 28.15 -1.16
C THR A 184 -40.33 29.39 -1.95
N ALA A 185 -39.42 30.34 -2.16
CA ALA A 185 -39.70 31.52 -2.98
C ALA A 185 -39.81 31.18 -4.48
N LEU A 186 -38.98 30.24 -4.98
CA LEU A 186 -39.08 29.73 -6.35
C LEU A 186 -40.37 28.95 -6.61
N GLU A 187 -40.84 28.16 -5.64
CA GLU A 187 -42.12 27.43 -5.77
C GLU A 187 -43.32 28.37 -5.87
N ASN A 188 -43.22 29.57 -5.29
CA ASN A 188 -44.27 30.59 -5.33
C ASN A 188 -44.21 31.51 -6.58
N TRP A 189 -43.18 31.39 -7.42
CA TRP A 189 -42.98 32.19 -8.63
C TRP A 189 -43.39 31.40 -9.88
#